data_AF-V8CQ96-F1
#
_entry.id   AF-V8CQ96-F1
#
_cell.length_a   1.000
_cell.length_b   1.000
_cell.length_c   1.000
_cell.angle_alpha   90.00
_cell.angle_beta   90.00
_cell.angle_gamma   90.00
#
_symmetry.space_group_name_H-M   'P 1'
#
loop_
_entity.id
_entity.type
_entity.pdbx_description
1 polymer ?
#
loop_
_entity_poly.entity_id
_entity_poly.type
_entity_poly.pdbx_seq_one_letter_code
_entity_poly.pdbx_strand_id
1 'polypeptide(L)' 'MVGIFHMARHTFGTMSLSAGIPIESIAKMMGHASISSTQIYAQVTDNKISEDMDRLIRKHQKEETMGETV' A
#
# COMPACT_ATOMS: atom_id res chain seq x y z
N MET A 1 -15.84 -16.95 -16.86
CA MET A 1 -14.82 -17.96 -16.50
C MET A 1 -13.84 -17.31 -15.53
N VAL A 2 -14.07 -17.45 -14.21
CA VAL A 2 -13.27 -16.77 -13.17
C VAL A 2 -12.39 -17.83 -12.50
N GLY A 3 -11.18 -18.05 -13.03
CA GLY A 3 -10.24 -19.06 -12.55
C GLY A 3 -9.32 -18.57 -11.41
N ILE A 4 -8.49 -19.48 -10.88
CA ILE A 4 -7.49 -19.29 -9.80
C ILE A 4 -6.66 -18.00 -9.97
N PHE A 5 -6.37 -17.59 -11.21
CA PHE A 5 -5.65 -16.35 -11.53
C PHE A 5 -6.36 -15.07 -11.08
N HIS A 6 -7.70 -15.07 -11.01
CA HIS A 6 -8.48 -13.93 -10.53
C HIS A 6 -8.43 -13.83 -9.00
N MET A 7 -8.55 -14.97 -8.31
CA MET A 7 -8.44 -15.04 -6.85
C MET A 7 -7.01 -14.75 -6.38
N ALA A 8 -5.99 -15.28 -7.05
CA ALA A 8 -4.59 -15.00 -6.73
C ALA A 8 -4.24 -13.51 -6.89
N ARG A 9 -4.75 -12.85 -7.94
CA ARG A 9 -4.61 -11.39 -8.10
C ARG A 9 -5.32 -10.62 -7.00
N HIS A 10 -6.52 -11.07 -6.59
CA HIS A 10 -7.24 -10.46 -5.48
C HIS A 10 -6.47 -10.60 -4.17
N THR A 11 -6.02 -11.80 -3.83
CA THR A 11 -5.22 -12.06 -2.63
C THR A 11 -3.92 -11.25 -2.64
N PHE A 12 -3.20 -11.23 -3.77
CA PHE A 12 -1.99 -10.43 -3.92
C PHE A 12 -2.23 -8.93 -3.71
N GLY A 13 -3.27 -8.38 -4.34
CA GLY A 13 -3.62 -6.97 -4.21
C GLY A 13 -3.97 -6.57 -2.77
N THR A 14 -4.83 -7.36 -2.11
CA THR A 14 -5.22 -7.13 -0.72
C THR A 14 -4.04 -7.27 0.24
N MET A 15 -3.25 -8.35 0.14
CA MET A 15 -2.09 -8.56 1.03
C MET A 15 -1.04 -7.46 0.87
N SER A 16 -0.78 -7.02 -0.36
CA SER A 16 0.21 -5.98 -0.64
C SER A 16 -0.23 -4.62 -0.08
N LEU A 17 -1.52 -4.29 -0.17
CA LEU A 17 -2.07 -3.08 0.46
C LEU A 17 -2.00 -3.16 1.99
N SER A 18 -2.35 -4.31 2.58
CA SER A 18 -2.21 -4.51 4.03
C SER A 18 -0.76 -4.40 4.50
N ALA A 19 0.21 -4.77 3.67
CA ALA A 19 1.64 -4.58 3.92
C ALA A 19 2.11 -3.11 3.75
N GLY A 20 1.22 -2.19 3.38
CA GLY A 20 1.52 -0.77 3.20
C GLY A 20 2.23 -0.44 1.88
N ILE A 21 2.11 -1.30 0.87
CA ILE A 21 2.61 -0.99 -0.48
C ILE A 21 1.59 -0.06 -1.17
N PRO A 22 2.03 1.06 -1.78
CA PRO A 22 1.15 1.97 -2.50
C PRO A 22 0.39 1.28 -3.63
N ILE A 23 -0.87 1.68 -3.83
CA ILE A 23 -1.78 1.07 -4.83
C ILE A 23 -1.24 1.18 -6.26
N GLU A 24 -0.52 2.26 -6.57
CA GLU A 24 0.12 2.50 -7.86
C GLU A 24 1.24 1.49 -8.12
N SER A 25 1.99 1.14 -7.06
CA SER A 25 3.05 0.13 -7.13
C SER A 25 2.44 -1.25 -7.39
N ILE A 26 1.34 -1.57 -6.70
CA ILE A 26 0.61 -2.83 -6.89
C ILE A 26 0.02 -2.90 -8.30
N ALA A 27 -0.61 -1.82 -8.78
CA ALA A 27 -1.15 -1.73 -10.14
C ALA A 27 -0.06 -1.98 -11.20
N LYS A 28 1.13 -1.41 -11.00
CA LYS A 28 2.30 -1.61 -11.88
C LYS A 28 2.81 -3.05 -11.84
N MET A 29 2.88 -3.68 -10.67
CA MET A 29 3.27 -5.10 -10.52
C MET A 29 2.29 -6.05 -11.19
N MET A 30 1.00 -5.70 -11.23
CA MET A 30 -0.05 -6.51 -11.86
C MET A 30 -0.20 -6.25 -13.36
N GLY A 31 0.57 -5.32 -13.93
CA GLY A 31 0.52 -4.94 -15.34
C GLY A 31 -0.76 -4.20 -15.73
N HIS A 32 -1.42 -3.54 -14.77
CA HIS A 32 -2.64 -2.79 -15.05
C HIS A 32 -2.30 -1.45 -15.73
N ALA A 33 -2.94 -1.15 -16.86
CA ALA A 33 -2.82 0.13 -17.55
C ALA A 33 -3.56 1.28 -16.82
N SER A 34 -4.45 0.95 -15.89
CA SER A 34 -5.22 1.89 -15.06
C SER A 34 -5.34 1.37 -13.63
N ILE A 35 -5.28 2.30 -12.66
CA ILE A 35 -5.43 2.02 -11.23
C ILE A 35 -6.88 1.62 -10.90
N SER A 36 -7.85 1.91 -11.78
CA SER A 36 -9.28 1.66 -11.52
C SER A 36 -9.59 0.19 -11.20
N SER A 37 -8.91 -0.77 -11.85
CA SER A 37 -9.06 -2.20 -11.54
C SER A 37 -8.41 -2.60 -10.21
N THR A 38 -7.47 -1.80 -9.71
CA THR A 38 -6.77 -2.01 -8.42
C THR A 38 -7.49 -1.32 -7.26
N GLN A 39 -8.34 -0.31 -7.54
CA GLN A 39 -9.16 0.39 -6.54
C GLN A 39 -10.10 -0.55 -5.77
N ILE A 40 -10.49 -1.69 -6.37
CA ILE A 40 -11.29 -2.72 -5.70
C ILE A 40 -10.61 -3.30 -4.45
N TYR A 41 -9.29 -3.16 -4.33
CA TYR A 41 -8.53 -3.61 -3.16
C TYR A 41 -8.37 -2.52 -2.09
N ALA A 42 -8.55 -1.26 -2.47
CA ALA A 42 -8.36 -0.11 -1.60
C ALA A 42 -9.63 0.17 -0.79
N GLN A 43 -9.87 -0.64 0.24
CA GLN A 43 -10.68 -0.18 1.35
C GLN A 43 -9.83 0.79 2.18
N VAL A 44 -9.84 2.06 1.79
CA VAL A 44 -9.25 3.13 2.61
C VAL A 44 -10.20 3.36 3.78
N THR A 45 -9.88 2.76 4.93
CA THR A 45 -10.56 3.05 6.19
C THR A 45 -9.88 4.23 6.88
N ASP A 46 -10.63 5.02 7.65
CA ASP A 46 -10.07 6.14 8.41
C ASP A 46 -8.89 5.70 9.31
N ASN A 47 -8.97 4.48 9.85
CA ASN A 47 -7.89 3.88 10.63
C ASN A 47 -6.59 3.74 9.81
N LYS A 48 -6.69 3.34 8.54
CA LYS A 48 -5.52 3.16 7.68
C LYS A 48 -4.84 4.49 7.36
N ILE A 49 -5.63 5.54 7.15
CA ILE A 49 -5.14 6.91 6.96
C ILE A 49 -4.36 7.36 8.21
N SER A 50 -4.96 7.15 9.39
CA SER A 50 -4.32 7.50 10.67
C SER A 50 -2.98 6.77 10.86
N GLU A 51 -2.95 5.46 10.62
CA GLU A 51 -1.73 4.66 10.74
C GLU A 51 -0.61 5.12 9.79
N ASP A 52 -0.97 5.42 8.54
CA ASP A 52 0.00 5.85 7.53
C ASP A 52 0.56 7.25 7.86
N MET A 53 -0.26 8.15 8.39
CA MET A 53 0.19 9.47 8.90
C MET A 53 1.08 9.34 10.13
N ASP A 54 0.72 8.48 11.08
CA ASP A 54 1.55 8.20 12.26
C ASP A 54 2.91 7.63 11.85
N ARG A 55 2.94 6.75 10.85
CA ARG A 55 4.18 6.19 10.31
C ARG A 55 5.04 7.27 9.63
N LEU A 56 4.43 8.20 8.91
CA LEU A 56 5.12 9.32 8.29
C LEU A 56 5.79 10.22 9.35
N ILE A 57 5.06 10.58 10.40
CA ILE A 57 5.56 11.41 11.50
C ILE A 57 6.75 10.72 12.20
N ARG A 58 6.61 9.43 12.54
CA ARG A 58 7.68 8.64 13.16
C ARG A 58 8.95 8.56 12.31
N LYS A 59 8.82 8.46 10.98
CA LYS A 59 9.98 8.38 10.08
C LYS A 59 10.80 9.68 10.14
N HIS A 60 10.14 10.83 10.10
CA HIS A 60 10.81 12.14 10.13
C HIS A 60 11.44 12.44 11.50
N GLN A 61 10.82 12.03 12.62
CA GLN A 61 11.43 12.20 13.95
C GLN A 61 12.72 11.39 14.15
N LYS A 62 12.83 10.24 13.49
CA LYS A 62 14.01 9.37 13.58
C LYS A 62 15.19 9.85 12.73
N GLU A 63 14.92 10.65 11.69
CA GLU A 63 15.94 11.26 10.83
C GLU A 63 16.53 12.52 11.49
N GLU A 64 15.73 13.31 12.20
CA GLU A 64 16.18 14.49 12.97
C GLU A 64 17.11 14.11 14.13
N THR A 65 16.78 13.02 14.86
CA THR A 65 17.60 12.55 16.01
C THR A 65 18.93 11.90 15.61
N MET A 66 19.06 11.42 14.38
CA MET A 66 20.32 10.84 13.88
C MET A 66 21.27 11.91 13.30
N GLY A 67 20.74 13.06 12.87
CA GLY A 67 21.53 14.19 12.35
C GLY A 67 22.25 15.00 13.42
N GLU A 68 21.81 14.93 14.68
CA GLU A 68 22.42 15.67 15.81
C GLU A 68 23.56 14.91 16.52
N THR A 69 23.85 13.65 16.14
CA THR A 69 24.90 12.82 16.76
C THR A 69 26.18 12.71 15.92
N VAL A 70 26.32 13.46 14.81
CA VAL A 70 27.54 13.51 13.98
C VAL A 70 28.26 14.84 14.05
#